data_AF-A0A940LU52-F1
#
_entry.id   AF-A0A940LU52-F1
#
_cell.length_a   1.000
_cell.length_b   1.000
_cell.length_c   1.000
_cell.angle_alpha   90.00
_cell.angle_beta   90.00
_cell.angle_gamma   90.00
#
_symmetry.space_group_name_H-M   'P 1'
#
loop_
_entity.id
_entity.type
_entity.pdbx_description
1 polymer ?
#
loop_
_entity_poly.entity_id
_entity_poly.type
_entity_poly.pdbx_seq_one_letter_code
_entity_poly.pdbx_strand_id
1 'polypeptide(L)'
;MLNSINTNAGAMIALQNLNATNSELTTTQQRINTGKKISNAKDNGAIWSMAKMQSTTSQSLNAVKDSLQRGQSTIDVGLAAGDTITDLLGKMKEKALAASDTS
;
A
#
# COMPACT_ATOMS: atom_id res chain seq x y z
N MET A 1 -37.74 36.59 -36.04
CA MET A 1 -36.79 35.56 -36.52
C MET A 1 -37.11 34.15 -35.98
N LEU A 2 -38.36 33.86 -35.59
CA LEU A 2 -38.77 32.52 -35.14
C LEU A 2 -38.98 31.52 -36.31
N ASN A 3 -39.18 32.02 -37.54
CA ASN A 3 -39.47 31.22 -38.74
C ASN A 3 -38.25 31.10 -39.67
N SER A 4 -37.08 30.74 -39.12
CA SER A 4 -35.92 30.36 -39.94
C SER A 4 -35.96 28.86 -40.20
N ILE A 5 -35.98 28.45 -41.48
CA ILE A 5 -35.91 27.03 -41.88
C ILE A 5 -34.46 26.51 -41.81
N ASN A 6 -33.48 27.40 -42.00
CA ASN A 6 -32.07 27.02 -42.12
C ASN A 6 -31.35 26.90 -40.77
N THR A 7 -31.92 27.44 -39.69
CA THR A 7 -31.28 27.43 -38.36
C THR A 7 -32.32 27.27 -37.27
N ASN A 8 -32.25 26.15 -36.55
CA ASN A 8 -33.11 25.85 -35.43
C ASN A 8 -32.33 25.93 -34.11
N ALA A 9 -32.44 27.07 -33.42
CA ALA A 9 -31.79 27.30 -32.13
C ALA A 9 -32.25 26.30 -31.04
N GLY A 10 -33.52 25.88 -31.07
CA GLY A 10 -34.04 24.87 -30.14
C GLY A 10 -33.35 23.51 -30.31
N ALA A 11 -33.11 23.09 -31.55
CA ALA A 11 -32.37 21.86 -31.83
C ALA A 11 -30.90 21.94 -31.40
N MET A 12 -30.25 23.11 -31.56
CA MET A 12 -28.87 23.31 -31.09
C MET A 12 -28.75 23.26 -29.57
N ILE A 13 -29.71 23.84 -28.83
CA ILE A 13 -29.76 23.77 -27.36
C ILE A 13 -30.00 22.33 -26.90
N ALA A 14 -30.92 21.61 -27.55
CA ALA A 14 -31.16 20.20 -27.26
C ALA A 14 -29.90 19.34 -27.49
N LEU A 15 -29.16 19.60 -28.57
CA LEU A 15 -27.90 18.91 -28.85
C LEU A 15 -26.81 19.25 -27.80
N GLN A 16 -26.74 20.50 -27.35
CA GLN A 16 -25.83 20.90 -26.28
C GLN A 16 -26.15 20.18 -24.96
N ASN A 17 -27.43 20.09 -24.60
CA ASN A 17 -27.88 19.33 -23.43
C ASN A 17 -27.57 17.84 -23.56
N LEU A 18 -27.83 17.25 -24.73
CA LEU A 18 -27.52 15.84 -24.98
C LEU A 18 -26.01 15.56 -24.85
N ASN A 19 -25.15 16.43 -25.39
CA ASN A 19 -23.71 16.30 -25.26
C ASN A 19 -23.24 16.45 -23.80
N ALA A 20 -23.85 17.36 -23.03
CA ALA A 20 -23.58 17.49 -21.61
C ALA A 20 -23.93 16.21 -20.83
N THR A 21 -25.13 15.65 -21.06
CA THR A 21 -25.57 14.39 -20.43
C THR A 21 -24.67 13.21 -20.82
N ASN A 22 -24.25 13.12 -22.09
CA ASN A 22 -23.33 12.06 -22.54
C ASN A 22 -21.95 12.17 -21.87
N SER A 23 -21.45 13.39 -21.63
CA SER A 23 -20.22 13.62 -20.90
C SER A 23 -20.32 13.15 -19.44
N GLU A 24 -21.41 13.52 -18.75
CA GLU A 24 -21.68 13.07 -17.37
C GLU A 24 -21.84 11.55 -17.26
N LEU A 25 -22.51 10.93 -18.23
CA LEU A 25 -22.64 9.47 -18.32
C LEU A 25 -21.28 8.80 -18.47
N THR A 26 -20.40 9.36 -19.31
CA THR A 26 -19.04 8.84 -19.52
C THR A 26 -18.22 8.89 -18.24
N THR A 27 -18.25 10.00 -17.49
CA THR A 27 -17.58 10.10 -16.19
C THR A 27 -18.16 9.11 -15.18
N THR A 28 -19.48 8.95 -15.15
CA THR A 28 -20.15 8.01 -14.25
C THR A 28 -19.75 6.58 -14.56
N GLN A 29 -19.74 6.20 -15.84
CA GLN A 29 -19.31 4.88 -16.29
C GLN A 29 -17.84 4.59 -15.94
N GLN A 30 -16.96 5.58 -16.08
CA GLN A 30 -15.55 5.46 -15.67
C GLN A 30 -15.40 5.20 -14.17
N ARG A 31 -16.19 5.88 -13.34
CA ARG A 31 -16.21 5.64 -11.88
C ARG A 31 -16.75 4.26 -11.53
N ILE A 32 -17.78 3.79 -12.21
CA ILE A 32 -18.33 2.43 -12.02
C ILE A 32 -17.29 1.38 -12.40
N ASN A 33 -16.65 1.53 -13.56
CA ASN A 33 -15.66 0.56 -14.06
C ASN A 33 -14.41 0.48 -13.17
N THR A 34 -13.97 1.62 -12.63
CA THR A 34 -12.76 1.69 -11.79
C THR A 34 -13.03 1.46 -10.31
N GLY A 35 -14.31 1.58 -9.88
CA GLY A 35 -14.70 1.63 -8.47
C GLY A 35 -14.15 2.83 -7.70
N LYS A 36 -13.53 3.81 -8.38
CA LYS A 36 -12.86 4.96 -7.76
C LYS A 36 -13.52 6.24 -8.21
N LYS A 37 -13.75 7.14 -7.25
CA LYS A 37 -14.18 8.52 -7.55
C LYS A 37 -13.12 9.30 -8.34
N ILE A 38 -11.84 9.01 -8.08
CA ILE A 38 -10.66 9.64 -8.68
C ILE A 38 -9.77 8.50 -9.20
N SER A 39 -9.82 8.27 -10.50
CA SER A 39 -9.03 7.23 -11.16
C SER A 39 -7.72 7.76 -11.71
N ASN A 40 -7.70 9.01 -12.18
CA ASN A 40 -6.55 9.62 -12.84
C ASN A 40 -6.27 11.02 -12.28
N ALA A 41 -5.11 11.58 -12.65
CA ALA A 41 -4.67 12.90 -12.18
C ALA A 41 -5.53 14.07 -12.72
N LYS A 42 -6.29 13.87 -13.81
CA LYS A 42 -7.22 14.89 -14.35
C LYS A 42 -8.50 14.97 -13.52
N ASP A 43 -8.92 13.89 -12.86
CA ASP A 43 -10.13 13.89 -12.03
C ASP A 43 -9.94 14.77 -10.78
N ASN A 44 -8.78 14.64 -10.12
CA ASN A 44 -8.32 15.54 -9.06
C ASN A 44 -6.83 15.29 -8.78
N GLY A 45 -5.96 16.15 -9.30
CA GLY A 45 -4.50 15.97 -9.19
C GLY A 45 -3.98 15.95 -7.75
N ALA A 46 -4.56 16.77 -6.87
CA ALA A 46 -4.14 16.86 -5.47
C ALA A 46 -4.51 15.60 -4.67
N ILE A 47 -5.74 15.12 -4.80
CA ILE A 47 -6.16 13.89 -4.10
C ILE A 47 -5.49 12.67 -4.72
N TRP A 48 -5.31 12.63 -6.04
CA TRP A 48 -4.61 11.54 -6.71
C TRP A 48 -3.15 11.45 -6.26
N SER A 49 -2.43 12.58 -6.14
CA SER A 49 -1.04 12.59 -5.68
C SER A 49 -0.93 12.20 -4.20
N MET A 50 -1.83 12.69 -3.34
CA MET A 50 -1.90 12.27 -1.93
C MET A 50 -2.18 10.76 -1.81
N ALA A 51 -3.15 10.23 -2.57
CA ALA A 51 -3.46 8.80 -2.57
C ALA A 51 -2.27 7.96 -3.07
N LYS A 52 -1.55 8.45 -4.09
CA LYS A 52 -0.34 7.80 -4.61
C LYS A 52 0.77 7.80 -3.56
N MET A 53 1.01 8.94 -2.90
CA MET A 53 1.99 9.05 -1.81
C MET A 53 1.64 8.10 -0.67
N GLN A 54 0.39 8.09 -0.22
CA GLN A 54 -0.07 7.21 0.86
C GLN A 54 0.11 5.71 0.51
N SER A 55 -0.18 5.33 -0.74
CA SER A 55 0.05 3.97 -1.23
C SER A 55 1.53 3.61 -1.24
N THR A 56 2.40 4.53 -1.66
CA THR A 56 3.86 4.33 -1.61
C THR A 56 4.34 4.17 -0.17
N THR A 57 3.87 5.01 0.75
CA THR A 57 4.21 4.90 2.19
C THR A 57 3.78 3.53 2.75
N SER A 58 2.59 3.04 2.40
CA SER A 58 2.14 1.72 2.84
C SER A 58 3.04 0.59 2.33
N GLN A 59 3.50 0.67 1.07
CA GLN A 59 4.45 -0.31 0.52
C GLN A 59 5.81 -0.25 1.23
N SER A 60 6.32 0.95 1.51
CA SER A 60 7.55 1.12 2.27
C SER A 60 7.44 0.55 3.69
N LEU A 61 6.30 0.74 4.36
CA LEU A 61 6.06 0.16 5.69
C LEU A 61 6.04 -1.37 5.67
N ASN A 62 5.54 -2.00 4.60
CA ASN A 62 5.61 -3.45 4.44
C ASN A 62 7.08 -3.92 4.34
N ALA A 63 7.91 -3.24 3.56
CA ALA A 63 9.34 -3.57 3.48
C ALA A 63 10.06 -3.41 4.83
N VAL A 64 9.72 -2.37 5.60
CA VAL A 64 10.23 -2.18 6.97
C VAL A 64 9.78 -3.32 7.87
N LYS A 65 8.52 -3.72 7.80
CA LYS A 65 7.98 -4.86 8.58
C LYS A 65 8.73 -6.14 8.27
N ASP A 66 8.97 -6.46 7.00
CA ASP A 66 9.72 -7.65 6.61
C ASP A 66 11.16 -7.61 7.14
N SER A 67 11.78 -6.43 7.15
CA SER A 67 13.12 -6.25 7.73
C SER A 67 13.14 -6.44 9.25
N LEU A 68 12.14 -5.90 9.96
CA LEU A 68 11.99 -6.11 11.40
C LEU A 68 11.78 -7.59 11.73
N GLN A 69 10.96 -8.30 10.95
CA GLN A 69 10.74 -9.74 11.11
C GLN A 69 12.04 -10.53 10.89
N ARG A 70 12.84 -10.20 9.87
CA ARG A 70 14.16 -10.82 9.69
C ARG A 70 15.08 -10.55 10.87
N GLY A 71 15.09 -9.32 11.40
CA GLY A 71 15.85 -8.97 12.60
C GLY A 71 15.47 -9.81 13.80
N GLN A 72 14.17 -10.00 14.03
CA GLN A 72 13.65 -10.89 15.08
C GLN A 72 14.14 -12.33 14.89
N SER A 73 13.99 -12.90 13.68
CA SER A 73 14.45 -14.27 13.41
C SER A 73 15.95 -14.46 13.65
N THR A 74 16.78 -13.47 13.32
CA THR A 74 18.22 -13.54 13.61
C THR A 74 18.50 -13.52 15.11
N ILE A 75 17.76 -12.71 15.87
CA ILE A 75 17.88 -12.68 17.34
C ILE A 75 17.46 -14.02 17.94
N ASP A 76 16.36 -14.61 17.48
CA ASP A 76 15.88 -15.91 17.96
C ASP A 76 16.93 -17.02 17.76
N VAL A 77 17.59 -17.05 16.59
CA VAL A 77 18.70 -17.98 16.31
C VAL A 77 19.89 -17.71 17.25
N GLY A 78 20.24 -16.44 17.46
CA GLY A 78 21.31 -16.04 18.38
C GLY A 78 21.03 -16.47 19.82
N LEU A 79 19.80 -16.32 20.29
CA LEU A 79 19.38 -16.74 21.63
C LEU A 79 19.46 -18.26 21.80
N ALA A 80 18.95 -19.04 20.84
CA ALA A 80 19.04 -20.51 20.89
C ALA A 80 20.50 -21.02 20.89
N ALA A 81 21.39 -20.38 20.12
CA ALA A 81 22.82 -20.66 20.17
C ALA A 81 23.44 -20.26 21.53
N GLY A 82 23.03 -19.11 22.08
CA GLY A 82 23.43 -18.64 23.40
C GLY A 82 23.10 -19.63 24.51
N ASP A 83 21.87 -20.14 24.54
CA ASP A 83 21.43 -21.16 25.52
C ASP A 83 22.30 -22.42 25.46
N THR A 84 22.65 -22.87 24.25
CA THR A 84 23.53 -24.03 24.05
C THR A 84 24.95 -23.77 24.58
N ILE A 85 25.50 -22.58 24.35
CA ILE A 85 26.82 -22.18 24.86
C ILE A 85 26.79 -22.11 26.39
N THR A 86 25.73 -21.55 26.98
CA THR A 86 25.58 -21.46 28.44
C THR A 86 25.52 -22.85 29.09
N ASP A 87 24.78 -23.79 28.52
CA ASP A 87 24.75 -25.18 29.00
C ASP A 87 26.13 -25.85 28.91
N LEU A 88 26.86 -25.65 27.81
CA LEU A 88 28.21 -26.19 27.65
C LEU A 88 29.19 -25.61 28.69
N LEU A 89 29.13 -24.29 28.93
CA LEU A 89 29.94 -23.65 29.96
C LEU A 89 29.61 -24.17 31.36
N GLY A 90 28.32 -24.45 31.65
CA GLY A 90 27.89 -25.10 32.88
C GLY A 90 28.53 -26.47 33.06
N LYS A 91 28.47 -27.33 32.04
CA LYS A 91 29.12 -28.65 32.02
C LYS A 91 30.63 -28.57 32.16
N MET A 92 31.28 -27.61 31.49
CA MET A 92 32.72 -27.40 31.62
C MET A 92 33.13 -27.02 33.04
N LYS A 93 32.37 -26.14 33.70
CA LYS A 93 32.60 -25.77 35.09
C LYS A 93 32.46 -26.96 36.04
N GLU A 94 31.41 -27.78 35.86
CA GLU A 94 31.20 -29.00 36.65
C GLU A 94 32.36 -29.98 36.49
N LYS A 95 32.80 -30.23 35.24
CA LYS A 95 33.94 -31.10 34.95
C LYS A 95 35.26 -30.55 35.52
N ALA A 96 35.49 -29.24 35.42
CA ALA A 96 36.67 -28.61 35.98
C ALA A 96 36.71 -28.73 37.51
N LEU A 97 35.57 -28.56 38.18
CA LEU A 97 35.46 -28.75 39.63
C LEU A 97 35.75 -30.20 40.02
N ALA A 98 35.14 -31.17 39.32
CA ALA A 98 35.38 -32.59 39.56
C ALA A 98 36.87 -32.98 39.36
N ALA A 99 37.56 -32.36 38.40
CA ALA A 99 38.99 -32.58 38.17
C ALA A 99 39.89 -31.88 39.19
N SER A 100 39.38 -30.84 39.88
CA SER A 100 40.12 -30.13 40.93
C SER A 100 40.00 -30.76 42.32
N ASP A 101 39.11 -31.75 42.47
CA ASP A 101 38.96 -32.49 43.72
C ASP A 101 40.21 -33.34 43.96
N THR A 102 40.91 -33.05 45.07
CA THR A 102 42.16 -33.67 45.49
C THR A 102 41.86 -34.61 46.65
N SER A 103 41.15 -35.69 46.34
CA SER A 103 41.00 -36.85 47.23
C SER A 103 42.02 -37.92 46.89
#